data_AF-A0A532T5Y8-F1
#
_entry.id   AF-A0A532T5Y8-F1
#
_cell.length_a   1.000
_cell.length_b   1.000
_cell.length_c   1.000
_cell.angle_alpha   90.00
_cell.angle_beta   90.00
_cell.angle_gamma   90.00
#
_symmetry.space_group_name_H-M   'P 1'
#
loop_
_entity.id
_entity.type
_entity.pdbx_description
1 polymer ?
#
loop_
_entity_poly.entity_id
_entity_poly.type
_entity_poly.pdbx_seq_one_letter_code
_entity_poly.pdbx_strand_id
1 'polypeptide(L)' 'MDSQEEKKIIEEIMDQRRLSYSIEILDVQGDKYTVRNNFGSTMIYVKKGDNFFLEGELD' A
#
# COMPACT_ATOMS: atom_id res chain seq x y z
N MET A 1 -3.67 3.01 -14.41
CA MET A 1 -2.91 4.03 -13.67
C MET A 1 -1.54 4.15 -14.33
N ASP A 2 -0.89 5.30 -14.22
CA ASP A 2 0.48 5.47 -14.68
C ASP A 2 1.43 4.68 -13.77
N SER A 3 2.25 3.80 -14.35
CA SER A 3 3.14 2.90 -13.59
C SER A 3 4.16 3.62 -12.68
N GLN A 4 4.40 4.92 -12.93
CA GLN A 4 5.22 5.76 -12.06
C GLN A 4 4.52 6.11 -10.74
N GLU A 5 3.20 6.34 -10.77
CA GLU A 5 2.42 6.73 -9.60
C GLU A 5 2.28 5.54 -8.65
N GLU A 6 2.02 4.35 -9.20
CA GLU A 6 1.98 3.08 -8.45
C GLU A 6 3.30 2.79 -7.74
N LYS A 7 4.43 2.97 -8.45
CA LYS A 7 5.76 2.77 -7.85
C LYS A 7 6.02 3.72 -6.70
N LYS A 8 5.66 5.00 -6.86
CA LYS A 8 5.82 6.00 -5.80
C LYS A 8 5.01 5.64 -4.55
N ILE A 9 3.76 5.22 -4.72
CA ILE A 9 2.90 4.78 -3.62
C ILE A 9 3.50 3.56 -2.90
N ILE A 10 4.01 2.58 -3.64
CA ILE A 10 4.68 1.41 -3.06
C ILE A 10 5.88 1.82 -2.22
N GLU A 11 6.75 2.70 -2.74
CA GLU A 11 7.91 3.20 -2.01
C GLU A 11 7.51 3.97 -0.75
N GLU A 12 6.46 4.81 -0.82
CA GLU A 12 5.94 5.53 0.36
C GLU A 12 5.37 4.57 1.42
N ILE A 13 4.58 3.57 1.02
CA ILE A 13 4.04 2.56 1.96
C ILE A 13 5.19 1.79 2.60
N MET A 14 6.19 1.35 1.81
CA MET A 14 7.34 0.61 2.32
C MET A 14 8.16 1.42 3.31
N ASP A 15 8.42 2.71 3.03
CA ASP A 15 9.17 3.60 3.90
C ASP A 15 8.40 3.90 5.20
N GLN A 16 7.16 4.34 5.11
CA GLN A 16 6.34 4.71 6.28
C GLN A 16 6.05 3.54 7.20
N ARG A 17 5.73 2.37 6.62
CA ARG A 17 5.44 1.15 7.39
C ARG A 17 6.69 0.36 7.73
N ARG A 18 7.87 0.81 7.27
CA ARG A 18 9.17 0.14 7.46
C ARG A 18 9.12 -1.33 7.06
N LEU A 19 8.51 -1.63 5.91
CA LEU A 19 8.35 -3.00 5.45
C LEU A 19 9.70 -3.58 5.05
N SER A 20 10.05 -4.74 5.60
CA SER A 20 11.26 -5.48 5.23
C SER A 20 11.07 -6.35 3.98
N TYR A 21 9.92 -6.23 3.31
CA TYR A 21 9.52 -7.05 2.18
C TYR A 21 8.92 -6.20 1.07
N SER A 22 9.04 -6.68 -0.17
CA SER A 22 8.44 -6.02 -1.33
C SER A 22 6.93 -6.24 -1.37
N ILE A 23 6.23 -5.23 -1.86
CA ILE A 23 4.79 -5.27 -2.13
C ILE A 23 4.51 -4.83 -3.57
N GLU A 24 3.40 -5.31 -4.10
CA GLU A 24 2.85 -4.95 -5.41
C GLU A 24 1.41 -4.46 -5.24
N ILE A 25 1.00 -3.42 -5.95
CA ILE A 25 -0.40 -2.96 -5.96
C ILE A 25 -1.19 -3.89 -6.87
N LEU A 26 -2.27 -4.46 -6.35
CA LEU A 26 -3.21 -5.27 -7.11
C LEU A 26 -4.41 -4.45 -7.60
N ASP A 27 -4.89 -3.54 -6.77
CA ASP A 27 -6.11 -2.76 -7.02
C ASP A 27 -6.10 -1.45 -6.23
N VAL A 28 -6.67 -0.40 -6.82
CA VAL A 28 -6.80 0.92 -6.19
C VAL A 28 -8.24 1.41 -6.26
N GLN A 29 -8.81 1.68 -5.09
CA GLN A 29 -10.17 2.17 -4.92
C GLN A 29 -10.16 3.49 -4.15
N GLY A 30 -9.94 4.59 -4.88
CA GLY A 30 -9.83 5.93 -4.30
C GLY A 30 -8.63 6.02 -3.37
N ASP A 31 -8.88 6.14 -2.07
CA ASP A 31 -7.85 6.18 -1.02
C ASP A 31 -7.41 4.79 -0.53
N LYS A 32 -8.00 3.71 -1.05
CA LYS A 32 -7.65 2.33 -0.68
C LYS A 32 -6.74 1.68 -1.71
N TYR A 33 -5.69 1.05 -1.23
CA TYR A 33 -4.66 0.38 -2.02
C TYR A 33 -4.57 -1.06 -1.56
N THR A 34 -5.09 -1.97 -2.38
CA THR A 34 -4.93 -3.40 -2.17
C THR A 34 -3.55 -3.79 -2.67
N VAL A 35 -2.70 -4.28 -1.77
CA VAL A 35 -1.34 -4.70 -2.08
C VAL A 35 -1.13 -6.15 -1.74
N ARG A 36 -0.25 -6.81 -2.49
CA ARG A 36 0.21 -8.17 -2.21
C ARG A 36 1.68 -8.12 -1.83
N ASN A 37 2.06 -8.86 -0.80
CA ASN A 37 3.47 -9.04 -0.48
C ASN A 37 4.07 -10.22 -1.24
N ASN A 38 5.40 -10.28 -1.30
CA ASN A 38 6.14 -11.39 -1.89
C ASN A 38 5.90 -12.77 -1.21
N PHE A 39 5.30 -12.80 -0.01
CA PHE A 39 4.87 -14.03 0.68
C PHE A 39 3.49 -14.52 0.21
N GLY A 40 2.81 -13.77 -0.66
CA GLY A 40 1.49 -14.12 -1.19
C GLY A 40 0.31 -13.66 -0.34
N SER A 41 0.55 -12.94 0.76
CA SER A 41 -0.51 -12.33 1.57
C SER A 41 -0.98 -11.01 0.95
N THR A 42 -2.27 -10.74 1.06
CA THR A 42 -2.88 -9.50 0.58
C THR A 42 -3.25 -8.60 1.76
N MET A 43 -2.98 -7.32 1.64
CA MET A 43 -3.22 -6.29 2.65
C MET A 43 -3.88 -5.08 1.99
N ILE A 44 -4.69 -4.36 2.74
CA ILE A 44 -5.34 -3.14 2.25
C ILE A 44 -4.77 -1.98 3.05
N TYR A 45 -4.11 -1.05 2.34
CA TYR A 45 -3.65 0.21 2.90
C TYR A 45 -4.63 1.32 2.54
N VAL A 46 -4.98 2.14 3.52
CA VAL A 46 -5.83 3.33 3.34
C VAL A 46 -4.98 4.57 3.53
N LYS A 47 -4.93 5.43 2.52
CA LYS A 47 -4.27 6.73 2.59
C LYS A 47 -5.17 7.71 3.34
N LYS A 48 -4.64 8.32 4.39
CA LYS A 48 -5.29 9.42 5.12
C LYS A 48 -4.30 10.57 5.28
N GLY A 49 -4.50 11.62 4.51
CA GLY A 49 -3.53 12.72 4.40
C GLY A 49 -2.23 12.23 3.76
N ASP A 50 -1.11 12.45 4.44
CA ASP A 50 0.22 12.02 4.00
C ASP A 50 0.61 10.61 4.48
N ASN A 51 -0.22 9.93 5.28
CA ASN A 51 0.12 8.63 5.88
C ASN A 51 -0.72 7.46 5.35
N PHE A 52 -0.13 6.26 5.35
CA PHE A 52 -0.80 5.01 5.02
C PHE A 52 -1.07 4.15 6.27
N PHE A 53 -2.31 3.69 6.40
CA PHE A 53 -2.79 2.86 7.52
C PHE A 53 -3.27 1.52 7.01
N LEU A 54 -3.09 0.44 7.78
CA LEU A 54 -3.76 -0.81 7.43
C LEU A 54 -5.26 -0.67 7.69
N GLU A 55 -6.09 -1.21 6.80
CA GLU A 55 -7.54 -1.16 6.97
C GLU A 55 -8.00 -1.73 8.32
N GLY A 56 -7.34 -2.80 8.80
CA GLY A 56 -7.60 -3.39 10.11
C GLY A 56 -7.13 -2.57 11.32
N GLU A 57 -6.39 -1.47 11.15
CA GLU A 57 -6.03 -0.54 12.23
C GLU A 57 -7.06 0.60 12.40
N LEU A 58 -7.99 0.75 11.44
CA LEU A 58 -8.98 1.83 11.43
C LEU A 58 -10.32 1.45 12.07
N ASP A 59 -10.42 0.23 12.60
CA ASP A 59 -11.60 -0.31 13.31
C ASP A 59 -11.57 0.03 14.80
#